data_AF-A0A7V9HWP1-F1
#
_entry.id   AF-A0A7V9HWP1-F1
#
_cell.length_a   1.000
_cell.length_b   1.000
_cell.length_c   1.000
_cell.angle_alpha   90.00
_cell.angle_beta   90.00
_cell.angle_gamma   90.00
#
_symmetry.space_group_name_H-M   'P 1'
#
loop_
_entity.id
_entity.type
_entity.pdbx_description
1 polymer ?
#
loop_
_entity_poly.entity_id
_entity_poly.type
_entity_poly.pdbx_seq_one_letter_code
_entity_poly.pdbx_strand_id
1 'polypeptide(L)'
;MALVNHWMGDLRDIPYGYHMEWRTPVEVQSRKPADCKGKAVALYQRMQSKGARNVRLVIGKRAPSSRMTHTWLLWENDNGTFVLDPTFNWMACRSEGLGSRSYVPLYAYAGQKKYRAAADLYAKN
;
A
#
# COMPACT_ATOMS: atom_id res chain seq x y z
N MET A 1 -0.96 -14.73 -6.59
CA MET A 1 -1.31 -14.34 -5.21
C MET A 1 -0.32 -14.85 -4.17
N ALA A 2 0.06 -16.14 -4.15
CA ALA A 2 0.95 -16.71 -3.14
C ALA A 2 2.28 -15.93 -2.95
N LEU A 3 2.96 -15.58 -4.04
CA LEU A 3 4.21 -14.81 -3.98
C LEU A 3 4.03 -13.41 -3.37
N VAL A 4 2.94 -12.71 -3.69
CA VAL A 4 2.64 -11.38 -3.13
C VAL A 4 2.36 -11.50 -1.63
N ASN A 5 1.60 -12.52 -1.21
CA ASN A 5 1.34 -12.76 0.21
C ASN A 5 2.61 -13.12 0.98
N HIS A 6 3.54 -13.86 0.36
CA HIS A 6 4.85 -14.12 0.97
C HIS A 6 5.61 -12.81 1.21
N TRP A 7 5.69 -11.91 0.21
CA TRP A 7 6.34 -10.61 0.40
C TRP A 7 5.62 -9.70 1.41
N MET A 8 4.28 -9.77 1.47
CA MET A 8 3.49 -9.08 2.47
C MET A 8 3.89 -9.53 3.88
N GLY A 9 4.02 -10.85 4.08
CA GLY A 9 4.51 -11.44 5.33
C GLY A 9 5.93 -10.99 5.67
N ASP A 10 6.88 -11.10 4.74
CA ASP A 10 8.28 -10.68 4.96
C ASP A 10 8.39 -9.23 5.46
N LEU A 11 7.60 -8.33 4.86
CA LEU A 11 7.60 -6.91 5.21
C LEU A 11 6.81 -6.65 6.49
N ARG A 12 5.78 -7.46 6.78
CA ARG A 12 5.01 -7.41 8.03
C ARG A 12 5.85 -7.82 9.23
N ASP A 13 6.77 -8.74 9.05
CA ASP A 13 7.73 -9.22 10.05
C ASP A 13 8.78 -8.17 10.45
N ILE A 14 9.04 -7.18 9.60
CA ILE A 14 9.93 -6.07 9.97
C ILE A 14 9.24 -5.23 11.06
N PRO A 15 9.87 -4.95 12.22
CA PRO A 15 9.26 -4.13 13.26
C PRO A 15 8.86 -2.75 12.75
N TYR A 16 7.77 -2.19 13.27
CA TYR A 16 7.38 -0.83 12.94
C TYR A 16 8.33 0.17 13.60
N GLY A 17 8.83 1.13 12.83
CA GLY A 17 9.58 2.28 13.33
C GLY A 17 9.37 3.48 12.43
N TYR A 18 8.78 4.54 12.97
CA TYR A 18 8.50 5.77 12.22
C TYR A 18 9.79 6.52 11.89
N HIS A 19 9.88 7.01 10.66
CA HIS A 19 10.94 7.92 10.21
C HIS A 19 10.31 9.15 9.56
N MET A 20 10.96 10.31 9.62
CA MET A 20 10.49 11.48 8.87
C MET A 20 10.71 11.30 7.37
N GLU A 21 11.84 10.70 6.99
CA GLU A 21 12.25 10.49 5.60
C GLU A 21 11.80 9.13 5.05
N TRP A 22 11.64 9.05 3.73
CA TRP A 22 11.33 7.80 3.04
C TRP A 22 12.59 6.94 2.95
N ARG A 23 12.51 5.73 3.49
CA ARG A 23 13.55 4.73 3.29
C ARG A 23 13.43 4.11 1.91
N THR A 24 14.58 3.90 1.28
CA THR A 24 14.70 3.12 0.06
C THR A 24 14.35 1.65 0.33
N PRO A 25 13.96 0.89 -0.71
CA PRO A 25 13.75 -0.54 -0.57
C PRO A 25 14.97 -1.32 -0.06
N VAL A 26 16.18 -0.91 -0.44
CA VAL A 26 17.44 -1.54 0.02
C VAL A 26 17.60 -1.36 1.52
N GLU A 27 17.31 -0.17 2.05
CA GLU A 27 17.35 0.08 3.50
C GLU A 27 16.28 -0.73 4.24
N VAL A 28 15.09 -0.89 3.68
CA VAL A 28 14.04 -1.73 4.27
C VAL A 28 14.46 -3.21 4.28
N GLN A 29 15.15 -3.68 3.24
CA GLN A 29 15.68 -5.04 3.17
C GLN A 29 16.74 -5.36 4.22
N SER A 30 17.40 -4.34 4.81
CA SER A 30 18.30 -4.53 5.96
C SER A 30 17.58 -4.99 7.24
N ARG A 31 16.25 -5.13 7.20
CA ARG A 31 15.37 -5.57 8.31
C ARG A 31 15.42 -4.68 9.57
N LYS A 32 16.02 -3.50 9.47
CA LYS A 32 15.88 -2.44 10.49
C LYS A 32 14.41 -1.97 10.56
N PRO A 33 13.94 -1.47 11.72
CA PRO A 33 12.56 -1.02 11.88
C PRO A 33 12.14 -0.03 10.79
N ALA A 34 11.00 -0.29 10.14
CA ALA A 34 10.51 0.48 9.00
C ALA A 34 9.02 0.79 9.15
N ASP A 35 8.58 1.91 8.60
CA ASP A 35 7.20 2.37 8.67
C ASP A 35 6.41 2.04 7.40
N CYS A 36 5.16 2.52 7.36
CA CYS A 36 4.23 2.21 6.28
C CYS A 36 4.72 2.66 4.90
N LYS A 37 5.37 3.82 4.82
CA LYS A 37 5.91 4.33 3.57
C LYS A 37 7.10 3.50 3.09
N GLY A 38 8.05 3.17 3.96
CA GLY A 38 9.18 2.31 3.60
C GLY A 38 8.72 0.92 3.13
N LYS A 39 7.86 0.26 3.91
CA LYS A 39 7.34 -1.08 3.57
C LYS A 39 6.55 -1.08 2.26
N ALA A 40 5.71 -0.07 2.02
CA ALA A 40 4.94 0.03 0.78
C ALA A 40 5.83 0.20 -0.46
N VAL A 41 6.87 1.05 -0.40
CA VAL A 41 7.79 1.23 -1.55
C VAL A 41 8.62 -0.02 -1.80
N ALA A 42 9.07 -0.70 -0.75
CA ALA A 42 9.77 -1.97 -0.88
C ALA A 42 8.89 -3.03 -1.58
N LEU A 43 7.62 -3.13 -1.20
CA LEU A 43 6.67 -4.01 -1.87
C LEU A 43 6.46 -3.61 -3.34
N TYR A 44 6.31 -2.31 -3.60
CA TYR A 44 6.10 -1.77 -4.94
C TYR A 44 7.24 -2.16 -5.88
N GLN A 45 8.49 -2.00 -5.43
CA GLN A 45 9.65 -2.40 -6.22
C GLN A 45 9.67 -3.92 -6.47
N ARG A 46 9.38 -4.76 -5.46
CA ARG A 46 9.31 -6.23 -5.64
C ARG A 46 8.27 -6.63 -6.67
N MET A 47 7.10 -5.98 -6.65
CA MET A 47 6.05 -6.23 -7.63
C MET A 47 6.48 -5.79 -9.04
N GLN A 48 7.04 -4.59 -9.18
CA GLN A 48 7.53 -4.10 -10.47
C GLN A 48 8.66 -4.95 -11.04
N SER A 49 9.60 -5.41 -10.22
CA SER A 49 10.71 -6.27 -10.68
C SER A 49 10.26 -7.65 -11.18
N LYS A 50 9.04 -8.07 -10.82
CA LYS A 50 8.37 -9.26 -11.36
C LYS A 50 7.35 -8.94 -12.46
N GLY A 51 7.38 -7.72 -13.01
CA GLY A 51 6.55 -7.32 -14.14
C GLY A 51 5.09 -7.00 -13.79
N ALA A 52 4.76 -6.83 -12.50
CA ALA A 52 3.40 -6.45 -12.10
C ALA A 52 3.02 -5.09 -12.71
N ARG A 53 1.84 -5.05 -13.33
CA ARG A 53 1.22 -3.84 -13.89
C ARG A 53 0.11 -3.35 -12.97
N ASN A 54 -0.37 -2.13 -13.22
CA ASN A 54 -1.50 -1.52 -12.50
C ASN A 54 -1.33 -1.52 -10.97
N VAL A 55 -0.09 -1.34 -10.51
CA VAL A 55 0.24 -1.12 -9.10
C VAL A 55 0.30 0.39 -8.85
N ARG A 56 -0.35 0.86 -7.79
CA ARG A 56 -0.33 2.25 -7.35
C ARG A 56 0.11 2.32 -5.90
N LEU A 57 1.10 3.15 -5.60
CA LEU A 57 1.44 3.52 -4.24
C LEU A 57 0.44 4.58 -3.76
N VAL A 58 -0.24 4.35 -2.65
CA VAL A 58 -1.30 5.22 -2.14
C VAL A 58 -0.90 5.80 -0.80
N ILE A 59 -1.08 7.11 -0.66
CA ILE A 59 -1.03 7.82 0.63
C ILE A 59 -2.46 8.24 0.96
N GLY A 60 -2.92 7.89 2.14
CA GLY A 60 -4.28 8.20 2.56
C GLY A 60 -4.49 8.00 4.05
N LYS A 61 -5.67 7.54 4.45
CA LYS A 61 -6.02 7.26 5.85
C LYS A 61 -6.62 5.86 5.98
N ARG A 62 -6.28 5.12 7.02
CA ARG A 62 -6.89 3.79 7.26
C ARG A 62 -8.39 3.87 7.57
N ALA A 63 -8.83 4.95 8.21
CA ALA A 63 -10.24 5.29 8.41
C ALA A 63 -10.43 6.82 8.35
N PRO A 64 -11.63 7.35 8.05
CA PRO A 64 -11.88 8.80 8.03
C PRO A 64 -11.44 9.53 9.30
N SER A 65 -11.64 8.91 10.46
CA SER A 65 -11.26 9.43 11.78
C SER A 65 -9.76 9.33 12.10
N SER A 66 -8.95 8.69 11.24
CA SER A 66 -7.51 8.56 11.46
C SER A 66 -6.86 9.95 11.44
N ARG A 67 -6.11 10.26 12.51
CA ARG A 67 -5.34 11.51 12.64
C ARG A 67 -4.09 11.49 11.77
N MET A 68 -3.49 10.32 11.58
CA MET A 68 -2.27 10.13 10.81
C MET A 68 -2.56 9.60 9.41
N THR A 69 -1.72 9.99 8.46
CA THR A 69 -1.71 9.38 7.12
C THR A 69 -1.07 8.00 7.17
N HIS A 70 -1.46 7.15 6.24
CA HIS A 70 -0.95 5.80 6.06
C HIS A 70 -0.61 5.57 4.59
N THR A 71 0.34 4.66 4.34
CA THR A 71 0.79 4.33 2.98
C THR A 71 0.62 2.83 2.72
N TRP A 72 0.02 2.48 1.58
CA TRP A 72 -0.21 1.10 1.13
C TRP A 72 -0.15 1.04 -0.40
N LEU A 73 -0.29 -0.16 -0.98
CA LEU A 73 -0.47 -0.30 -2.43
C LEU A 73 -1.90 -0.67 -2.78
N LEU A 74 -2.38 -0.14 -3.89
CA LEU A 74 -3.50 -0.70 -4.63
C LEU A 74 -2.95 -1.45 -5.83
N TRP A 75 -3.44 -2.67 -6.05
CA TRP A 75 -3.09 -3.47 -7.21
C TRP A 75 -4.34 -4.00 -7.89
N GLU A 76 -4.51 -3.64 -9.14
CA GLU A 76 -5.61 -4.10 -9.99
C GLU A 76 -5.09 -5.17 -10.96
N ASN A 77 -5.77 -6.31 -11.01
CA ASN A 77 -5.49 -7.38 -11.96
C ASN A 77 -6.81 -8.04 -12.39
N ASP A 78 -6.73 -9.09 -13.21
CA ASP A 78 -7.90 -9.79 -13.75
C ASP A 78 -8.83 -10.38 -12.68
N ASN A 79 -8.32 -10.56 -11.45
CA ASN A 79 -9.10 -11.05 -10.32
C ASN A 79 -9.72 -9.91 -9.49
N GLY A 80 -9.54 -8.64 -9.87
CA GLY A 80 -10.09 -7.46 -9.18
C GLY A 80 -9.03 -6.58 -8.53
N THR A 81 -9.49 -5.71 -7.63
CA THR A 81 -8.64 -4.74 -6.92
C THR A 81 -8.26 -5.23 -5.53
N PHE A 82 -6.97 -5.13 -5.19
CA PHE A 82 -6.41 -5.56 -3.93
C PHE A 82 -5.73 -4.40 -3.19
N VAL A 83 -6.00 -4.31 -1.89
CA VAL A 83 -5.25 -3.49 -0.94
C VAL A 83 -4.10 -4.33 -0.38
N LEU A 84 -2.88 -3.84 -0.56
CA LEU A 84 -1.65 -4.44 -0.06
C LEU A 84 -1.04 -3.50 0.98
N ASP A 85 -1.32 -3.80 2.24
CA ASP A 85 -0.81 -3.08 3.39
C ASP A 85 0.08 -3.99 4.26
N PRO A 86 1.37 -4.11 3.96
CA PRO A 86 2.29 -4.96 4.72
C PRO A 86 2.61 -4.41 6.12
N THR A 87 2.04 -3.26 6.51
CA THR A 87 2.20 -2.75 7.87
C THR A 87 1.21 -3.40 8.81
N PHE A 88 -0.01 -3.65 8.33
CA PHE A 88 -1.10 -4.16 9.15
C PHE A 88 -1.55 -5.58 8.78
N ASN A 89 -1.43 -5.96 7.51
CA ASN A 89 -1.97 -7.22 6.99
C ASN A 89 -0.84 -8.19 6.61
N TRP A 90 -1.07 -9.48 6.85
CA TRP A 90 -0.18 -10.56 6.40
C TRP A 90 -0.42 -10.94 4.93
N MET A 91 -1.59 -10.60 4.40
CA MET A 91 -2.05 -10.99 3.07
C MET A 91 -2.70 -9.83 2.35
N ALA A 92 -2.74 -9.93 1.02
CA ALA A 92 -3.53 -9.04 0.16
C ALA A 92 -5.03 -9.14 0.49
N CYS A 93 -5.70 -8.00 0.61
CA CYS A 93 -7.15 -7.94 0.86
C CYS A 93 -7.87 -7.48 -0.40
N ARG A 94 -8.96 -8.15 -0.79
CA ARG A 94 -9.85 -7.65 -1.85
C ARG A 94 -10.51 -6.35 -1.39
N SER A 95 -10.49 -5.31 -2.21
CA SER A 95 -11.06 -4.01 -1.85
C SER A 95 -12.57 -4.08 -1.63
N GLU A 96 -13.29 -4.94 -2.36
CA GLU A 96 -14.74 -5.13 -2.24
C GLU A 96 -15.18 -5.67 -0.87
N GLY A 97 -14.31 -6.45 -0.22
CA GLY A 97 -14.54 -6.97 1.12
C GLY A 97 -14.18 -5.99 2.23
N LEU A 98 -13.60 -4.84 1.89
CA LEU A 98 -13.26 -3.80 2.85
C LEU A 98 -14.44 -2.84 2.97
N GLY A 99 -14.79 -2.46 4.21
CA GLY A 99 -15.85 -1.50 4.46
C GLY A 99 -15.56 -0.17 3.76
N SER A 100 -16.61 0.55 3.35
CA SER A 100 -16.51 1.82 2.61
C SER A 100 -15.81 2.97 3.36
N ARG A 101 -15.49 2.75 4.64
CA ARG A 101 -14.74 3.66 5.52
C ARG A 101 -13.35 3.13 5.87
N SER A 102 -12.84 2.14 5.14
CA SER A 102 -11.50 1.62 5.30
C SER A 102 -10.63 2.00 4.10
N TYR A 103 -9.37 2.38 4.36
CA TYR A 103 -8.38 2.74 3.34
C TYR A 103 -8.84 3.86 2.39
N VAL A 104 -9.10 5.05 2.96
CA VAL A 104 -9.52 6.25 2.24
C VAL A 104 -8.31 6.88 1.52
N PRO A 105 -8.22 6.84 0.17
CA PRO A 105 -7.08 7.39 -0.55
C PRO A 105 -7.12 8.92 -0.55
N LEU A 106 -5.94 9.56 -0.48
CA LEU A 106 -5.77 11.01 -0.69
C LEU A 106 -4.95 11.29 -1.95
N TYR A 107 -3.87 10.53 -2.13
CA TYR A 107 -3.00 10.58 -3.31
C TYR A 107 -2.61 9.17 -3.74
N ALA A 108 -2.44 8.97 -5.03
CA ALA A 108 -1.92 7.76 -5.62
C ALA A 108 -0.77 8.08 -6.58
N TYR A 109 0.20 7.18 -6.67
CA TYR A 109 1.38 7.32 -7.51
C TYR A 109 1.54 6.06 -8.36
N ALA A 110 1.74 6.25 -9.66
CA ALA A 110 2.06 5.17 -10.61
C ALA A 110 3.30 5.58 -11.41
N GLY A 111 4.45 5.03 -11.03
CA GLY A 111 5.75 5.52 -11.52
C GLY A 111 5.92 7.00 -11.19
N GLN A 112 6.19 7.82 -12.21
CA GLN A 112 6.39 9.27 -12.06
C GLN A 112 5.07 10.07 -12.01
N LYS A 113 3.91 9.43 -12.24
CA LYS A 113 2.62 10.11 -12.27
C LYS A 113 2.01 10.18 -10.88
N LYS A 114 1.54 11.36 -10.49
CA LYS A 114 0.79 11.63 -9.25
C LYS A 114 -0.67 11.88 -9.59
N TYR A 115 -1.56 11.26 -8.84
CA TYR A 115 -3.01 11.41 -8.92
C TYR A 115 -3.53 11.85 -7.55
N ARG A 116 -4.43 12.84 -7.52
CA ARG A 116 -5.17 13.21 -6.31
C ARG A 116 -6.49 12.44 -6.32
N ALA A 117 -6.86 11.84 -5.19
CA ALA A 117 -8.17 11.24 -5.06
C ALA A 117 -9.23 12.34 -5.26
N ALA A 118 -10.22 12.09 -6.12
CA ALA A 118 -11.37 12.97 -6.23
C ALA A 118 -12.08 13.01 -4.87
N ALA A 119 -12.57 14.18 -4.48
CA ALA A 119 -13.28 14.36 -3.20
C ALA A 119 -14.56 13.51 -3.10
N ASP A 120 -15.04 12.97 -4.23
CA ASP A 120 -16.26 12.17 -4.30
C ASP A 120 -16.08 10.92 -5.17
N LEU A 121 -16.13 9.74 -4.54
CA LEU A 121 -16.59 8.49 -5.16
C LEU A 121 -17.93 8.06 -4.54
N TYR A 122 -18.78 9.05 -4.23
CA TYR A 122 -20.21 8.84 -4.05
C TYR A 122 -20.99 9.70 -5.05
N ALA A 123 -20.70 9.54 -6.33
CA ALA A 123 -21.76 9.72 -7.32
C ALA A 123 -22.62 8.44 -7.28
N LYS A 124 -23.68 8.45 -6.48
CA LYS A 124 -24.81 7.56 -6.68
C LYS A 124 -25.75 8.25 -7.66
N ASN A 125 -26.15 7.52 -8.69
CA ASN A 125 -27.21 7.89 -9.64
C ASN A 125 -28.47 8.38 -8.93
#